data_AF-A0A6B3FWY0-F1
#
_entry.id   AF-A0A6B3FWY0-F1
#
_cell.length_a   1.000
_cell.length_b   1.000
_cell.length_c   1.000
_cell.angle_alpha   90.00
_cell.angle_beta   90.00
_cell.angle_gamma   90.00
#
_symmetry.space_group_name_H-M   'P 1'
#
loop_
_entity.id
_entity.type
_entity.pdbx_description
1 polymer ?
#
loop_
_entity_poly.entity_id
_entity_poly.type
_entity_poly.pdbx_seq_one_letter_code
_entity_poly.pdbx_strand_id
1 'polypeptide(L)' 'DAVMLSGETSVGKYPIETVRTMSRIVEAAEEDLLAKGLPPLTERSKPRTQGGAVARAAAEMGDFLGA' A
#
# COMPACT_ATOMS: atom_id res chain seq x y z
N ASP A 1 -0.32 6.66 4.04
CA ASP A 1 0.35 7.46 3.00
C ASP A 1 -0.65 7.87 1.93
N ALA A 2 -0.27 8.78 1.02
CA ALA A 2 -1.15 9.24 -0.05
C ALA A 2 -0.34 9.80 -1.23
N VAL A 3 -0.96 9.81 -2.41
CA VAL A 3 -0.51 10.56 -3.59
C VAL A 3 -1.40 11.77 -3.80
N MET A 4 -0.85 12.83 -4.41
CA MET A 4 -1.57 14.06 -4.69
C MET A 4 -1.40 14.46 -6.15
N LEU A 5 -2.50 14.87 -6.77
CA LEU A 5 -2.54 15.50 -8.07
C LEU A 5 -2.84 16.99 -7.87
N SER A 6 -2.13 17.86 -8.59
CA SER A 6 -2.18 19.31 -8.41
C SER A 6 -2.72 20.01 -9.66
N GLY A 7 -1.83 20.43 -10.58
CA GLY A 7 -2.21 21.10 -11.82
C GLY A 7 -3.03 20.20 -12.74
N GLU A 8 -2.80 18.90 -12.64
CA GLU A 8 -3.43 17.87 -13.46
C GLU A 8 -4.95 17.78 -13.20
N THR A 9 -5.38 18.03 -11.97
CA THR A 9 -6.80 18.02 -11.55
C THR A 9 -7.41 19.42 -11.47
N SER A 10 -6.63 20.44 -11.12
CA SER A 10 -7.15 21.81 -10.93
C SER A 10 -7.33 22.60 -12.22
N VAL A 11 -6.41 22.47 -13.18
CA VAL A 11 -6.41 23.25 -14.43
C VAL A 11 -6.12 22.41 -15.68
N GLY A 12 -5.96 21.10 -15.52
CA GLY A 12 -5.65 20.16 -16.59
C GLY A 12 -6.81 19.94 -17.57
N LYS A 13 -6.47 19.53 -18.80
CA LYS A 13 -7.47 19.23 -19.86
C LYS A 13 -8.23 17.92 -19.62
N TYR A 14 -7.66 17.00 -18.85
CA TYR A 14 -8.17 15.63 -18.64
C TYR A 14 -8.11 15.23 -17.16
N PRO A 15 -8.79 15.98 -16.26
CA PRO A 15 -8.66 15.77 -14.82
C PRO A 15 -9.20 14.40 -14.37
N ILE A 16 -10.26 13.90 -15.01
CA ILE A 16 -10.87 12.61 -14.67
C ILE A 16 -9.99 11.44 -15.13
N GLU A 17 -9.47 11.51 -16.36
CA GLU A 17 -8.58 10.50 -16.92
C GLU A 17 -7.27 10.42 -16.15
N THR A 18 -6.77 11.57 -15.68
CA THR A 18 -5.58 11.63 -14.82
C THR A 18 -5.81 10.84 -13.54
N VAL A 19 -6.91 11.10 -12.82
CA VAL A 19 -7.24 10.37 -11.58
C VAL A 19 -7.42 8.87 -11.86
N ARG A 20 -8.17 8.51 -12.91
CA ARG A 20 -8.35 7.09 -13.29
C ARG A 20 -7.04 6.41 -13.65
N THR A 21 -6.12 7.12 -14.28
CA THR A 21 -4.81 6.56 -14.63
C THR A 21 -3.95 6.39 -13.40
N MET A 22 -3.95 7.36 -12.48
CA MET A 22 -3.24 7.23 -11.21
C MET A 22 -3.80 6.07 -10.37
N SER A 23 -5.12 5.88 -10.31
CA SER A 23 -5.74 4.72 -9.64
C SER A 23 -5.18 3.40 -10.17
N ARG A 24 -5.17 3.23 -11.51
CA ARG A 24 -4.61 2.01 -12.14
C ARG A 24 -3.13 1.81 -11.87
N ILE A 25 -2.35 2.89 -11.78
CA ILE A 25 -0.92 2.81 -11.44
C ILE A 25 -0.74 2.34 -10.00
N VAL A 26 -1.49 2.90 -9.06
CA VAL A 26 -1.43 2.53 -7.64
C VAL A 26 -1.85 1.07 -7.46
N GLU A 27 -2.96 0.66 -8.04
CA GLU A 27 -3.44 -0.73 -8.00
C GLU A 27 -2.38 -1.70 -8.53
N ALA A 28 -1.81 -1.44 -9.71
CA ALA A 28 -0.77 -2.30 -10.28
C ALA A 28 0.52 -2.33 -9.45
N ALA A 29 0.90 -1.19 -8.85
CA ALA A 29 2.06 -1.12 -7.97
C ALA A 29 1.84 -1.89 -6.67
N GLU A 30 0.65 -1.79 -6.08
CA GLU A 30 0.26 -2.53 -4.88
C GLU A 30 0.21 -4.03 -5.15
N GLU A 31 -0.36 -4.46 -6.28
CA GLU A 31 -0.36 -5.87 -6.70
C GLU A 31 1.08 -6.43 -6.78
N ASP A 32 2.01 -5.75 -7.47
CA ASP A 32 3.39 -6.23 -7.59
C ASP A 32 4.15 -6.24 -6.26
N LEU A 33 3.95 -5.21 -5.43
CA LEU A 33 4.62 -5.11 -4.13
C LEU A 33 4.09 -6.15 -3.14
N LEU A 34 2.78 -6.36 -3.11
CA LEU A 34 2.13 -7.28 -2.17
C LEU A 34 2.16 -8.74 -2.64
N ALA A 35 2.38 -9.01 -3.93
CA ALA A 35 2.52 -10.37 -4.47
C ALA A 35 3.64 -11.19 -3.79
N LYS A 36 4.60 -10.52 -3.15
CA LYS A 36 5.71 -11.15 -2.41
C LYS A 36 5.35 -11.49 -0.96
N GLY A 37 4.12 -11.18 -0.53
CA GLY A 37 3.67 -11.31 0.85
C GLY A 37 4.35 -10.31 1.78
N LEU A 38 4.16 -10.51 3.09
CA LEU A 38 4.77 -9.63 4.08
C LEU A 38 6.30 -9.75 4.08
N PRO A 39 7.03 -8.61 4.17
CA PRO A 39 8.47 -8.66 4.28
C PRO A 39 8.89 -9.39 5.57
N PRO A 40 10.02 -10.10 5.54
CA PRO A 40 10.54 -10.81 6.72
C PRO A 40 10.89 -9.81 7.82
N LEU A 41 10.73 -10.26 9.07
CA LEU A 41 11.16 -9.48 10.22
C LEU A 41 12.68 -9.42 10.27
N THR A 42 13.19 -8.21 10.43
CA THR A 42 14.60 -7.90 10.69
C THR A 42 14.71 -7.34 12.10
N GLU A 43 15.93 -7.28 12.64
CA GLU A 43 16.17 -6.64 13.95
C GLU A 43 15.67 -5.19 14.00
N ARG A 44 15.58 -4.50 12.86
CA ARG A 44 15.04 -3.14 12.77
C ARG A 44 13.51 -3.09 12.66
N SER A 45 12.90 -4.08 12.01
CA SER A 45 11.44 -4.11 11.75
C SER A 45 10.64 -4.94 12.75
N LYS A 46 11.32 -5.62 13.69
CA LYS A 46 10.66 -6.37 14.77
C LYS A 46 9.85 -5.43 15.68
N PRO A 47 8.57 -5.71 15.93
CA PRO A 47 7.74 -4.89 16.81
C PRO A 47 8.32 -4.80 18.23
N ARG A 48 8.33 -3.59 18.80
CA ARG A 48 8.85 -3.30 20.15
C ARG A 48 7.76 -3.01 21.18
N THR A 49 6.50 -2.97 20.75
CA THR A 49 5.34 -2.70 21.58
C THR A 49 4.34 -3.85 21.47
N GLN A 50 3.51 -4.03 22.50
CA GLN A 50 2.46 -5.07 22.49
C GLN A 50 1.49 -4.87 21.30
N GLY A 51 1.06 -3.63 21.06
CA GLY A 51 0.20 -3.31 19.92
C GLY A 51 0.84 -3.63 18.56
N GLY A 52 2.14 -3.37 18.41
CA GLY A 52 2.86 -3.72 17.19
C GLY A 52 3.00 -5.24 16.99
N ALA A 53 3.18 -6.00 18.07
CA ALA A 53 3.25 -7.47 18.01
C ALA A 53 1.89 -8.07 17.57
N VAL A 54 0.79 -7.56 18.13
CA VAL A 54 -0.57 -7.97 17.74
C VAL A 54 -0.85 -7.59 16.28
N ALA A 55 -0.53 -6.37 15.86
CA ALA A 55 -0.75 -5.94 14.47
C ALA A 55 0.06 -6.78 13.48
N ARG A 56 1.31 -7.12 13.79
CA ARG A 56 2.14 -7.98 12.95
C ARG A 56 1.57 -9.39 12.84
N ALA A 57 1.16 -9.99 13.95
CA ALA A 57 0.54 -11.32 13.94
C ALA A 57 -0.76 -11.34 13.13
N ALA A 58 -1.59 -10.30 13.25
CA ALA A 58 -2.80 -10.16 12.44
C ALA A 58 -2.49 -10.07 10.93
N ALA A 59 -1.49 -9.27 10.56
CA ALA A 59 -1.07 -9.16 9.17
C ALA A 59 -0.55 -10.50 8.62
N GLU A 60 0.29 -11.23 9.38
CA GLU A 60 0.80 -12.55 8.98
C GLU A 60 -0.30 -13.59 8.79
N MET A 61 -1.34 -13.56 9.65
CA MET A 61 -2.51 -14.43 9.48
C MET A 61 -3.30 -14.07 8.22
N GLY A 62 -3.48 -12.78 7.91
CA GLY A 62 -4.15 -12.34 6.69
C GLY A 62 -3.41 -12.79 5.43
N ASP A 63 -2.11 -12.57 5.39
CA ASP A 63 -1.22 -12.97 4.29
C ASP A 63 -1.24 -14.50 4.08
N PHE A 64 -1.16 -15.29 5.16
CA PHE A 64 -1.23 -16.75 5.09
C PHE A 64 -2.58 -17.28 4.57
N LEU A 65 -3.69 -16.61 4.92
CA LEU A 65 -5.03 -17.00 4.53
C LEU A 65 -5.47 -16.43 3.17
N GLY A 66 -4.69 -15.52 2.58
CA GLY A 66 -5.05 -14.79 1.35
C GLY A 66 -6.28 -13.89 1.55
N ALA A 67 -6.42 -13.32 2.75
CA ALA A 67 -7.55 -12.49 3.16
C ALA A 67 -7.38 -11.01 2.77
#